data_AF-A0ABD6EQB5-F1
#
_entry.id   AF-A0ABD6EQB5-F1
#
_cell.length_a   1.000
_cell.length_b   1.000
_cell.length_c   1.000
_cell.angle_alpha   90.00
_cell.angle_beta   90.00
_cell.angle_gamma   90.00
#
_symmetry.space_group_name_H-M   'P 1'
#
loop_
_entity.id
_entity.type
_entity.pdbx_description
1 polymer ?
#
loop_
_entity_poly.entity_id
_entity_poly.type
_entity_poly.pdbx_seq_one_letter_code
_entity_poly.pdbx_strand_id
1 'polypeptide(L)'
;MGVFRTATRSKGNSSGRKSKKKSKINPFELKFNRKKRSTLKKSVAPTVQVGTPSLSRKKALKSRADSLAIEYDRLGKANKIIDRRKGEKDPRLNEEERSAQRFAAERMRKTNKFQLADEDDALLTHKGSTLTTIQKYDRTLDVDEDEENEGEIGADVVSVAHFGGGSAIEADEKNRENDDRKQTRKEALAELIAKTKKQRYDKQAAREEQVNETERLDEEWKILMQGSNANGLASAFLRKDETKLDDTP
;
A
#
# COMPACT_ATOMS: atom_id res chain seq x y z
N MET A 1 -1.93 -0.21 80.41
CA MET A 1 -0.97 -0.54 79.32
C MET A 1 -1.73 -0.62 78.01
N GLY A 2 -1.17 -0.04 76.96
CA GLY A 2 -1.88 0.53 75.82
C GLY A 2 -2.49 -0.46 74.82
N VAL A 3 -3.59 -0.03 74.21
CA VAL A 3 -4.21 -0.70 73.06
C VAL A 3 -3.81 0.09 71.81
N PHE A 4 -2.92 -0.51 71.01
CA PHE A 4 -2.40 0.06 69.77
C PHE A 4 -3.51 0.18 68.71
N ARG A 5 -3.60 1.35 68.07
CA ARG A 5 -4.40 1.60 66.86
C ARG A 5 -3.68 0.99 65.65
N THR A 6 -4.35 0.16 64.86
CA THR A 6 -3.83 -0.32 63.57
C THR A 6 -4.52 0.39 62.41
N ALA A 7 -3.70 0.88 61.48
CA ALA A 7 -4.08 1.69 60.32
C ALA A 7 -4.82 0.87 59.25
N THR A 8 -5.91 1.43 58.70
CA THR A 8 -6.61 0.87 57.55
C THR A 8 -5.85 1.14 56.26
N ARG A 9 -5.22 0.10 55.71
CA ARG A 9 -4.53 0.13 54.41
C ARG A 9 -5.57 0.05 53.28
N SER A 10 -5.65 1.10 52.46
CA SER A 10 -6.49 1.16 51.26
C SER A 10 -6.06 0.08 50.26
N LYS A 11 -6.99 -0.82 49.91
CA LYS A 11 -6.80 -1.74 48.78
C LYS A 11 -7.14 -0.99 47.49
N GLY A 12 -6.14 -0.86 46.61
CA GLY A 12 -6.32 -0.32 45.27
C GLY A 12 -7.38 -1.09 44.48
N ASN A 13 -8.19 -0.35 43.73
CA ASN A 13 -9.16 -0.89 42.78
C ASN A 13 -8.44 -1.67 41.68
N SER A 14 -8.34 -3.00 41.83
CA SER A 14 -8.13 -3.86 40.67
C SER A 14 -9.45 -3.95 39.91
N SER A 15 -9.52 -3.26 38.77
CA SER A 15 -10.61 -3.36 37.80
C SER A 15 -10.59 -4.74 37.13
N GLY A 16 -10.91 -5.77 37.91
CA GLY A 16 -11.15 -7.11 37.41
C GLY A 16 -12.30 -7.07 36.41
N ARG A 17 -12.02 -7.40 35.14
CA ARG A 17 -13.03 -7.67 34.11
C ARG A 17 -13.96 -8.75 34.65
N LYS A 18 -15.10 -8.34 35.23
CA LYS A 18 -16.18 -9.26 35.61
C LYS A 18 -16.61 -9.97 34.32
N SER A 19 -16.25 -11.24 34.17
CA SER A 19 -16.78 -12.09 33.12
C SER A 19 -18.31 -12.04 33.26
N LYS A 20 -18.99 -11.46 32.26
CA LYS A 20 -20.45 -11.45 32.23
C LYS A 20 -20.90 -12.90 32.23
N LYS A 21 -21.39 -13.40 33.37
CA LYS A 21 -22.00 -14.72 33.47
C LYS A 21 -23.06 -14.77 32.37
N LYS A 22 -22.96 -15.74 31.46
CA LYS A 22 -23.99 -15.95 30.44
C LYS A 22 -25.31 -16.13 31.20
N SER A 23 -26.25 -15.20 31.03
CA SER A 23 -27.57 -15.33 31.60
C SER A 23 -28.14 -16.67 31.15
N LYS A 24 -28.70 -17.45 32.08
CA LYS A 24 -29.35 -18.71 31.76
C LYS A 24 -30.45 -18.40 30.74
N ILE A 25 -30.29 -18.88 29.52
CA ILE A 25 -31.26 -18.68 28.44
C ILE A 25 -32.47 -19.54 28.77
N ASN A 26 -33.67 -18.98 28.61
CA ASN A 26 -34.91 -19.70 28.85
C ASN A 26 -34.99 -20.91 27.89
N PRO A 27 -35.23 -22.14 28.39
CA PRO A 27 -35.31 -23.33 27.54
C PRO A 27 -36.41 -23.23 26.47
N PHE A 28 -37.47 -22.45 26.68
CA PHE A 28 -38.54 -22.24 25.69
C PHE A 28 -38.12 -21.37 24.49
N GLU A 29 -37.01 -20.64 24.59
CA GLU A 29 -36.46 -19.89 23.46
C GLU A 29 -35.63 -20.76 22.52
N LEU A 30 -35.32 -21.98 22.93
CA LEU A 30 -34.47 -22.92 22.23
C LEU A 30 -35.31 -24.02 21.58
N LYS A 31 -35.05 -24.29 20.30
CA LYS A 31 -35.60 -25.45 19.60
C LYS A 31 -34.63 -26.62 19.71
N PHE A 32 -35.12 -27.74 20.25
CA PHE A 32 -34.37 -28.99 20.36
C PHE A 32 -34.93 -30.04 19.40
N ASN A 33 -34.05 -30.82 18.78
CA ASN A 33 -34.44 -32.04 18.06
C ASN A 33 -33.90 -33.26 18.79
N ARG A 34 -34.73 -34.32 18.89
CA ARG A 34 -34.32 -35.61 19.44
C ARG A 34 -33.50 -36.38 18.40
N LYS A 35 -32.36 -36.91 18.82
CA LYS A 35 -31.57 -37.82 17.98
C LYS A 35 -32.33 -39.14 17.80
N LYS A 36 -32.57 -39.56 16.55
CA LYS A 36 -33.34 -40.78 16.25
C LYS A 36 -32.57 -42.08 16.52
N ARG A 37 -31.26 -42.09 16.27
CA ARG A 37 -30.37 -43.26 16.47
C ARG A 37 -29.15 -42.86 17.29
N SER A 38 -28.79 -43.66 18.30
CA SER A 38 -27.52 -43.46 19.00
C SER A 38 -26.37 -43.96 18.12
N THR A 39 -25.35 -43.13 17.94
CA THR A 39 -24.13 -43.51 17.22
C THR A 39 -23.04 -43.69 18.25
N LEU A 40 -22.45 -44.88 18.33
CA LEU A 40 -21.53 -45.32 19.38
C LEU A 40 -20.31 -44.40 19.59
N LYS A 41 -19.96 -43.58 18.59
CA LYS A 41 -18.69 -42.83 18.55
C LYS A 41 -18.74 -41.37 19.03
N LYS A 42 -19.89 -40.84 19.51
CA LYS A 42 -19.96 -39.46 20.05
C LYS A 42 -20.92 -39.36 21.23
N SER A 43 -20.43 -38.90 22.38
CA SER A 43 -21.20 -38.46 23.54
C SER A 43 -21.93 -37.13 23.25
N VAL A 44 -22.78 -37.13 22.23
CA VAL A 44 -23.69 -35.99 22.00
C VAL A 44 -24.83 -36.12 22.99
N ALA A 45 -25.16 -35.02 23.67
CA ALA A 45 -26.36 -34.93 24.50
C ALA A 45 -27.61 -35.46 23.75
N PRO A 46 -28.55 -36.12 24.44
CA PRO A 46 -29.71 -36.77 23.81
C PRO A 46 -30.60 -35.78 23.02
N THR A 47 -30.57 -34.50 23.41
CA THR A 47 -31.23 -33.38 22.74
C THR A 47 -30.18 -32.41 22.20
N VAL A 48 -30.20 -32.22 20.88
CA VAL A 48 -29.33 -31.23 20.23
C VAL A 48 -30.11 -29.95 20.06
N GLN A 49 -29.58 -28.83 20.55
CA GLN A 49 -30.12 -27.51 20.26
C GLN A 49 -29.92 -27.21 18.77
N VAL A 50 -31.01 -27.03 18.04
CA VAL A 50 -31.01 -26.81 16.59
C VAL A 50 -31.13 -25.33 16.24
N GLY A 51 -31.78 -24.52 17.09
CA GLY A 51 -31.88 -23.09 16.82
C GLY A 51 -32.68 -22.31 17.86
N THR A 52 -32.90 -21.03 17.56
CA THR A 52 -33.60 -20.05 18.41
C THR A 52 -34.77 -19.40 17.65
N PRO A 53 -35.97 -20.04 17.62
CA PRO A 53 -37.09 -19.56 16.81
C PRO A 53 -37.52 -18.12 17.12
N SER A 54 -37.54 -17.74 18.40
CA SER A 54 -37.96 -16.41 18.84
C SER A 54 -37.05 -15.31 18.32
N LEU A 55 -35.72 -15.52 18.35
CA LEU A 55 -34.75 -14.57 17.81
C LEU A 55 -34.87 -14.46 16.28
N SER A 56 -35.07 -15.58 15.59
CA SER A 56 -35.30 -15.60 14.15
C SER A 56 -36.58 -14.83 13.77
N ARG A 57 -37.69 -15.06 14.49
CA ARG A 57 -38.95 -14.34 14.29
C ARG A 57 -38.79 -12.84 14.54
N LYS A 58 -38.11 -12.45 15.61
CA LYS A 58 -37.82 -11.04 15.91
C LYS A 58 -37.01 -10.37 14.79
N LYS A 59 -35.97 -11.05 14.28
CA LYS A 59 -35.18 -10.57 13.15
C LYS A 59 -36.02 -10.40 11.89
N ALA A 60 -36.89 -11.38 11.58
CA ALA A 60 -37.78 -11.31 10.43
C ALA A 60 -38.79 -10.15 10.53
N LEU A 61 -39.37 -9.91 11.71
CA LEU A 61 -40.27 -8.77 11.92
C LEU A 61 -39.53 -7.43 11.78
N LYS A 62 -38.32 -7.31 12.32
CA LYS A 62 -37.49 -6.11 12.12
C LYS A 62 -37.19 -5.90 10.64
N SER A 63 -36.81 -6.95 9.92
CA SER A 63 -36.58 -6.90 8.48
C SER A 63 -37.81 -6.40 7.72
N ARG A 64 -39.02 -6.81 8.09
CA ARG A 64 -40.27 -6.34 7.47
C ARG A 64 -40.59 -4.89 7.82
N ALA A 65 -40.33 -4.47 9.05
CA ALA A 65 -40.48 -3.08 9.47
C ALA A 65 -39.52 -2.16 8.69
N ASP A 66 -38.27 -2.60 8.50
CA ASP A 66 -37.25 -1.82 7.79
C ASP A 66 -37.44 -1.82 6.25
N SER A 67 -38.27 -2.71 5.70
CA SER A 67 -38.53 -2.82 4.24
C SER A 67 -40.00 -2.57 3.91
N LEU A 68 -40.86 -3.58 4.09
CA LEU A 68 -42.28 -3.54 3.72
C LEU A 68 -43.05 -2.40 4.37
N ALA A 69 -42.77 -2.06 5.62
CA ALA A 69 -43.48 -0.94 6.26
C ALA A 69 -43.11 0.39 5.58
N ILE A 70 -41.83 0.60 5.25
CA ILE A 70 -41.38 1.79 4.51
C ILE A 70 -42.00 1.83 3.10
N GLU A 71 -42.12 0.67 2.44
CA GLU A 71 -42.77 0.57 1.12
C GLU A 71 -44.27 0.89 1.20
N TYR A 72 -44.97 0.36 2.20
CA TYR A 72 -46.38 0.62 2.43
C TYR A 72 -46.64 2.08 2.79
N ASP A 73 -45.80 2.67 3.63
CA ASP A 73 -45.84 4.11 3.95
C ASP A 73 -45.61 4.99 2.72
N ARG A 74 -44.93 4.47 1.69
CA ARG A 74 -44.67 5.15 0.42
C ARG A 74 -45.68 4.79 -0.67
N LEU A 75 -46.56 3.83 -0.44
CA LEU A 75 -47.56 3.42 -1.42
C LEU A 75 -48.49 4.60 -1.73
N GLY A 76 -48.66 4.91 -3.02
CA GLY A 76 -49.42 6.07 -3.49
C GLY A 76 -48.68 7.42 -3.43
N LYS A 77 -47.42 7.46 -2.97
CA LYS A 77 -46.59 8.69 -3.00
C LYS A 77 -45.69 8.69 -4.24
N ALA A 78 -45.83 9.69 -5.10
CA ALA A 78 -44.96 9.88 -6.28
C ALA A 78 -43.62 10.57 -5.94
N ASN A 79 -43.53 11.22 -4.78
CA ASN A 79 -42.39 12.06 -4.42
C ASN A 79 -41.20 11.21 -3.92
N LYS A 80 -40.02 11.39 -4.53
CA LYS A 80 -38.76 10.74 -4.12
C LYS A 80 -37.70 11.80 -3.81
N ILE A 81 -37.23 11.84 -2.57
CA ILE A 81 -36.07 12.66 -2.18
C ILE A 81 -34.80 11.90 -2.53
N ILE A 82 -33.99 12.46 -3.43
CA ILE A 82 -32.69 11.89 -3.81
C ILE A 82 -31.59 12.78 -3.23
N ASP A 83 -30.84 12.26 -2.25
CA ASP A 83 -29.68 12.97 -1.72
C ASP A 83 -28.52 12.93 -2.73
N ARG A 84 -28.15 14.12 -3.25
CA ARG A 84 -27.07 14.34 -4.21
C ARG A 84 -25.87 15.07 -3.58
N ARG A 85 -25.85 15.27 -2.26
CA ARG A 85 -24.73 15.92 -1.58
C ARG A 85 -23.47 15.08 -1.74
N LYS A 86 -22.33 15.73 -1.98
CA LYS A 86 -21.02 15.06 -2.10
C LYS A 86 -20.63 14.43 -0.76
N GLY A 87 -20.08 13.22 -0.81
CA GLY A 87 -19.58 12.45 0.34
C GLY A 87 -20.64 11.83 1.26
N GLU A 88 -21.94 12.10 1.09
CA GLU A 88 -22.97 11.61 2.04
C GLU A 88 -23.18 10.09 2.01
N LYS A 89 -22.97 9.46 0.84
CA LYS A 89 -23.11 8.00 0.67
C LYS A 89 -21.86 7.22 1.02
N ASP A 90 -20.74 7.91 1.27
CA ASP A 90 -19.44 7.28 1.47
C ASP A 90 -19.18 7.07 2.97
N PRO A 91 -19.23 5.81 3.46
CA PRO A 91 -19.07 5.52 4.89
C PRO A 91 -17.64 5.73 5.40
N ARG A 92 -16.68 5.97 4.51
CA ARG A 92 -15.26 6.19 4.84
C ARG A 92 -14.95 7.62 5.28
N LEU A 93 -15.79 8.58 4.88
CA LEU A 93 -15.57 9.99 5.16
C LEU A 93 -16.18 10.37 6.51
N ASN A 94 -15.42 11.11 7.31
CA ASN A 94 -15.94 11.73 8.53
C ASN A 94 -16.88 12.90 8.21
N GLU A 95 -17.69 13.35 9.18
CA GLU A 95 -18.65 14.45 8.99
C GLU A 95 -17.97 15.75 8.53
N GLU A 96 -16.79 16.05 9.07
CA GLU A 96 -15.96 17.19 8.69
C GLU A 96 -15.42 17.07 7.27
N GLU A 97 -15.00 15.88 6.84
CA GLU A 97 -14.52 15.66 5.48
C GLU A 97 -15.65 15.77 4.46
N ARG A 98 -16.85 15.31 4.81
CA ARG A 98 -18.06 15.49 3.98
C ARG A 98 -18.40 16.96 3.82
N SER A 99 -18.29 17.77 4.88
CA SER A 99 -18.55 19.21 4.81
C SER A 99 -17.48 19.95 4.00
N ALA A 100 -16.20 19.60 4.19
CA ALA A 100 -15.09 20.16 3.43
C ALA A 100 -15.20 19.87 1.93
N GLN A 101 -15.56 18.64 1.54
CA GLN A 101 -15.77 18.29 0.13
C GLN A 101 -16.94 19.06 -0.50
N ARG A 102 -18.03 19.28 0.26
CA ARG A 102 -19.16 20.11 -0.22
C ARG A 102 -18.71 21.54 -0.43
N PHE A 103 -17.97 22.09 0.52
CA PHE A 103 -17.45 23.45 0.46
C PHE A 103 -16.48 23.63 -0.72
N ALA A 104 -15.56 22.70 -0.91
CA ALA A 104 -14.65 22.69 -2.06
C ALA A 104 -15.42 22.61 -3.38
N ALA A 105 -16.40 21.69 -3.50
CA ALA A 105 -17.22 21.58 -4.69
C ALA A 105 -18.04 22.87 -4.97
N GLU A 106 -18.55 23.54 -3.93
CA GLU A 106 -19.23 24.82 -4.07
C GLU A 106 -18.27 25.93 -4.57
N ARG A 107 -17.07 26.01 -3.99
CA ARG A 107 -16.01 26.95 -4.42
C ARG A 107 -15.60 26.72 -5.87
N MET A 108 -15.43 25.47 -6.28
CA MET A 108 -15.08 25.11 -7.65
C MET A 108 -16.21 25.44 -8.65
N ARG A 109 -17.48 25.34 -8.23
CA ARG A 109 -18.63 25.74 -9.07
C ARG A 109 -18.79 27.26 -9.20
N LYS A 110 -18.21 28.05 -8.29
CA LYS A 110 -18.16 29.51 -8.36
C LYS A 110 -17.08 30.04 -9.31
N THR A 111 -16.56 29.21 -10.22
CA THR A 111 -15.77 29.66 -11.38
C THR A 111 -16.69 30.34 -12.38
N ASN A 112 -16.88 31.64 -12.14
CA ASN A 112 -17.23 32.72 -13.05
C ASN A 112 -17.67 32.34 -14.46
N LYS A 113 -18.93 31.93 -14.63
CA LYS A 113 -19.63 32.04 -15.94
C LYS A 113 -19.81 33.50 -16.43
N PHE A 114 -19.29 34.47 -15.67
CA PHE A 114 -19.38 35.90 -15.95
C PHE A 114 -18.01 36.59 -16.12
N GLN A 115 -16.90 35.84 -16.18
CA GLN A 115 -15.61 36.39 -16.58
C GLN A 115 -15.50 36.31 -18.11
N LEU A 116 -15.92 37.38 -18.80
CA LEU A 116 -15.60 37.64 -20.20
C LEU A 116 -14.13 38.09 -20.30
N ALA A 117 -13.20 37.17 -20.12
CA ALA A 117 -11.83 37.37 -20.56
C ALA A 117 -11.60 36.43 -21.76
N ASP A 118 -11.28 37.07 -22.89
CA ASP A 118 -10.59 36.52 -24.05
C ASP A 118 -11.43 35.73 -25.06
N GLU A 119 -12.15 36.46 -25.92
CA GLU A 119 -12.31 36.09 -27.33
C GLU A 119 -11.68 37.22 -28.17
N ASP A 120 -10.36 37.25 -28.25
CA ASP A 120 -9.63 37.92 -29.34
C ASP A 120 -8.23 37.28 -29.43
N ASP A 121 -8.18 36.04 -29.92
CA ASP A 121 -6.97 35.31 -30.33
C ASP A 121 -6.31 35.94 -31.59
N ALA A 122 -6.14 37.26 -31.59
CA ALA A 122 -5.37 37.95 -32.61
C ALA A 122 -3.88 37.87 -32.26
N LEU A 123 -3.19 36.87 -32.81
CA LEU A 123 -1.75 36.69 -32.66
C LEU A 123 -0.99 37.98 -33.03
N LEU A 124 -0.30 38.58 -32.05
CA LEU A 124 0.42 39.85 -32.22
C LEU A 124 1.66 39.67 -33.12
N THR A 125 1.66 40.32 -34.28
CA THR A 125 2.75 40.28 -35.27
C THR A 125 3.38 41.66 -35.47
N HIS A 126 4.71 41.74 -35.63
CA HIS A 126 5.43 42.97 -35.97
C HIS A 126 6.34 42.73 -37.18
N LYS A 127 6.20 43.54 -38.23
CA LYS A 127 6.90 43.38 -39.53
C LYS A 127 6.79 41.96 -40.15
N GLY A 128 5.67 41.28 -39.92
CA GLY A 128 5.40 39.95 -40.50
C GLY A 128 6.02 38.77 -39.75
N SER A 129 6.50 38.95 -38.51
CA SER A 129 6.92 37.84 -37.64
C SER A 129 6.15 37.84 -36.32
N THR A 130 5.81 36.65 -35.83
CA THR A 130 5.11 36.44 -34.56
C THR A 130 6.03 36.80 -33.40
N LEU A 131 5.59 37.68 -32.50
CA LEU A 131 6.42 38.18 -31.40
C LEU A 131 6.81 37.09 -30.38
N THR A 132 6.09 35.95 -30.37
CA THR A 132 6.33 34.78 -29.53
C THR A 132 7.65 34.06 -29.82
N THR A 133 8.18 34.19 -31.04
CA THR A 133 9.44 33.54 -31.45
C THR A 133 10.65 34.29 -30.90
N ILE A 134 10.55 35.60 -30.71
CA ILE A 134 11.65 36.45 -30.24
C ILE A 134 11.90 36.29 -28.73
N GLN A 135 10.90 35.83 -27.96
CA GLN A 135 11.04 35.63 -26.51
C GLN A 135 11.79 34.34 -26.10
N LYS A 136 11.96 33.38 -27.01
CA LYS A 136 12.73 32.16 -26.72
C LYS A 136 14.21 32.44 -27.00
N TYR A 137 14.85 33.14 -26.06
CA TYR A 137 16.30 33.13 -25.96
C TYR A 137 16.75 31.68 -25.76
N ASP A 138 17.27 31.09 -26.83
CA ASP A 138 17.99 29.82 -26.81
C ASP A 138 19.24 30.00 -25.93
N ARG A 139 19.09 29.72 -24.64
CA ARG A 139 20.20 29.54 -23.72
C ARG A 139 20.36 28.05 -23.54
N THR A 140 21.28 27.47 -24.31
CA THR A 140 21.87 26.16 -24.06
C THR A 140 22.39 26.14 -22.62
N LEU A 141 21.61 25.53 -21.73
CA LEU A 141 22.07 25.14 -20.41
C LEU A 141 22.62 23.73 -20.56
N ASP A 142 23.93 23.67 -20.80
CA ASP A 142 24.73 22.55 -20.29
C ASP A 142 24.44 22.47 -18.79
N VAL A 143 23.80 21.38 -18.37
CA VAL A 143 23.67 21.04 -16.95
C VAL A 143 24.58 19.84 -16.75
N ASP A 144 25.72 20.15 -16.15
CA ASP A 144 26.73 19.23 -15.67
C ASP A 144 26.07 18.11 -14.85
N GLU A 145 26.41 16.87 -15.22
CA GLU A 145 25.93 15.62 -14.66
C GLU A 145 26.78 15.22 -13.45
N ASP A 146 26.88 16.09 -12.44
CA ASP A 146 27.67 15.83 -11.24
C ASP A 146 26.94 16.38 -10.00
N GLU A 147 26.06 15.57 -9.42
CA GLU A 147 25.90 15.44 -7.96
C GLU A 147 24.81 14.40 -7.63
N GLU A 148 25.27 13.26 -7.11
CA GLU A 148 24.61 12.50 -6.05
C GLU A 148 23.13 12.14 -6.26
N ASN A 149 22.88 11.21 -7.19
CA ASN A 149 21.60 10.50 -7.30
C ASN A 149 21.40 9.46 -6.16
N GLU A 150 21.59 9.86 -4.90
CA GLU A 150 21.34 9.04 -3.71
C GLU A 150 19.85 9.11 -3.27
N GLY A 151 19.05 9.96 -3.93
CA GLY A 151 17.64 10.22 -3.61
C GLY A 151 16.60 9.55 -4.51
N GLU A 152 16.95 9.01 -5.68
CA GLU A 152 15.95 8.37 -6.55
C GLU A 152 15.62 6.96 -6.05
N ILE A 153 14.56 6.89 -5.26
CA ILE A 153 13.81 5.67 -5.04
C ILE A 153 13.44 5.13 -6.44
N GLY A 154 13.90 3.92 -6.78
CA GLY A 154 13.70 3.36 -8.12
C GLY A 154 12.24 3.41 -8.56
N ALA A 155 12.00 3.71 -9.83
CA ALA A 155 10.67 3.96 -10.40
C ALA A 155 9.64 2.85 -10.05
N ASP A 156 10.09 1.60 -9.99
CA ASP A 156 9.27 0.45 -9.58
C ASP A 156 8.78 0.58 -8.12
N VAL A 157 9.64 1.03 -7.21
CA VAL A 157 9.30 1.20 -5.79
C VAL A 157 8.39 2.41 -5.57
N VAL A 158 8.60 3.50 -6.31
CA VAL A 158 7.73 4.69 -6.26
C VAL A 158 6.33 4.35 -6.80
N SER A 159 6.25 3.61 -7.90
CA SER A 159 4.97 3.20 -8.51
C SER A 159 4.13 2.31 -7.58
N VAL A 160 4.76 1.44 -6.81
CA VAL A 160 4.08 0.55 -5.85
C VAL A 160 3.75 1.27 -4.54
N ALA A 161 4.62 2.14 -4.04
CA ALA A 161 4.49 2.69 -2.69
C ALA A 161 3.80 4.06 -2.60
N HIS A 162 3.92 4.95 -3.61
CA HIS A 162 3.58 6.37 -3.44
C HIS A 162 2.27 6.83 -4.09
N PHE A 163 1.73 6.13 -5.10
CA PHE A 163 0.50 6.58 -5.77
C PHE A 163 -0.45 5.43 -6.10
N GLY A 164 -1.31 5.05 -5.14
CA GLY A 164 -2.48 4.19 -5.41
C GLY A 164 -2.17 2.80 -6.02
N GLY A 165 -0.94 2.29 -5.89
CA GLY A 165 -0.41 1.12 -6.57
C GLY A 165 -0.92 -0.23 -6.07
N GLY A 166 -2.22 -0.49 -6.22
CA GLY A 166 -2.80 -1.82 -6.01
C GLY A 166 -2.59 -2.79 -7.18
N SER A 167 -2.36 -2.29 -8.41
CA SER A 167 -2.38 -3.13 -9.61
C SER A 167 -1.08 -3.89 -9.92
N ALA A 168 0.07 -3.51 -9.36
CA ALA A 168 1.30 -4.30 -9.53
C ALA A 168 1.25 -5.63 -8.75
N ILE A 169 0.49 -5.69 -7.66
CA ILE A 169 0.23 -6.94 -6.91
C ILE A 169 -0.76 -7.82 -7.68
N GLU A 170 -1.74 -7.23 -8.38
CA GLU A 170 -2.71 -7.97 -9.21
C GLU A 170 -2.08 -8.56 -10.49
N ALA A 171 -1.05 -7.91 -11.05
CA ALA A 171 -0.33 -8.42 -12.23
C ALA A 171 0.50 -9.68 -11.90
N ASP A 172 1.07 -9.76 -10.70
CA ASP A 172 1.79 -10.96 -10.23
C ASP A 172 0.84 -12.07 -9.75
N GLU A 173 -0.45 -11.76 -9.51
CA GLU A 173 -1.50 -12.72 -9.16
C GLU A 173 -1.86 -13.64 -10.35
N LYS A 174 -1.61 -13.21 -11.60
CA LYS A 174 -1.87 -14.04 -12.81
C LYS A 174 -0.74 -14.99 -13.20
N ASN A 175 0.46 -14.84 -12.65
CA ASN A 175 1.61 -15.72 -12.95
C ASN A 175 1.87 -16.77 -11.85
N ARG A 176 1.06 -16.78 -10.78
CA ARG A 176 1.17 -17.71 -9.64
C ARG A 176 0.01 -18.71 -9.58
N GLU A 177 -0.31 -19.35 -10.70
CA GLU A 177 -1.41 -20.35 -10.81
C GLU A 177 -1.15 -21.65 -10.01
N ASN A 178 0.03 -21.84 -9.39
CA ASN A 178 0.43 -23.12 -8.79
C ASN A 178 0.74 -23.12 -7.28
N ASP A 179 0.44 -22.05 -6.53
CA ASP A 179 0.66 -22.07 -5.08
C ASP A 179 -0.55 -21.56 -4.29
N ASP A 180 -1.33 -22.49 -3.72
CA ASP A 180 -2.56 -22.27 -2.95
C ASP A 180 -2.35 -21.52 -1.61
N ARG A 181 -1.14 -21.04 -1.34
CA ARG A 181 -0.83 -20.24 -0.16
C ARG A 181 -0.40 -18.84 -0.59
N LYS A 182 -1.34 -17.91 -0.52
CA LYS A 182 -1.03 -16.47 -0.55
C LYS A 182 0.04 -16.20 0.50
N GLN A 183 1.25 -15.82 0.07
CA GLN A 183 2.33 -15.44 0.97
C GLN A 183 1.82 -14.38 1.95
N THR A 184 2.14 -14.54 3.23
CA THR A 184 1.77 -13.53 4.22
C THR A 184 2.50 -12.22 3.91
N ARG A 185 1.91 -11.06 4.24
CA ARG A 185 2.54 -9.74 4.01
C ARG A 185 3.98 -9.65 4.52
N LYS A 186 4.29 -10.38 5.59
CA LYS A 186 5.65 -10.47 6.16
C LYS A 186 6.64 -11.16 5.22
N GLU A 187 6.22 -12.25 4.57
CA GLU A 187 7.05 -13.01 3.62
C GLU A 187 7.28 -12.21 2.34
N ALA A 188 6.23 -11.56 1.81
CA ALA A 188 6.36 -10.70 0.63
C ALA A 188 7.33 -9.52 0.87
N LEU A 189 7.29 -8.91 2.05
CA LEU A 189 8.23 -7.83 2.42
C LEU A 189 9.66 -8.35 2.59
N ALA A 190 9.85 -9.54 3.19
CA ALA A 190 11.18 -10.14 3.35
C ALA A 190 11.82 -10.47 1.99
N GLU A 191 11.03 -10.98 1.05
CA GLU A 191 11.47 -11.27 -0.33
C GLU A 191 11.88 -10.00 -1.07
N LEU A 192 11.08 -8.92 -0.98
CA LEU A 192 11.41 -7.62 -1.57
C LEU A 192 12.72 -7.04 -1.00
N ILE A 193 12.90 -7.11 0.32
CA ILE A 193 14.14 -6.65 0.98
C ILE A 193 15.35 -7.48 0.53
N ALA A 194 15.20 -8.79 0.41
CA ALA A 194 16.28 -9.65 -0.07
C ALA A 194 16.68 -9.32 -1.52
N LYS A 195 15.69 -9.13 -2.40
CA LYS A 195 15.93 -8.79 -3.82
C LYS A 195 16.63 -7.44 -3.97
N THR A 196 16.16 -6.42 -3.25
CA THR A 196 16.76 -5.07 -3.28
C THR A 196 18.18 -5.05 -2.72
N LYS A 197 18.45 -5.79 -1.64
CA LYS A 197 19.81 -5.94 -1.10
C LYS A 197 20.75 -6.62 -2.09
N LYS A 198 20.30 -7.71 -2.72
CA LYS A 198 21.08 -8.41 -3.74
C LYS A 198 21.44 -7.48 -4.91
N GLN A 199 20.46 -6.76 -5.45
CA GLN A 199 20.69 -5.81 -6.54
C GLN A 199 21.69 -4.70 -6.20
N ARG A 200 21.68 -4.20 -4.95
CA ARG A 200 22.68 -3.22 -4.49
C ARG A 200 24.08 -3.81 -4.44
N TYR A 201 24.20 -5.02 -3.91
CA TYR A 201 25.47 -5.74 -3.86
C TYR A 201 26.01 -6.03 -5.26
N ASP A 202 25.17 -6.53 -6.17
CA ASP A 202 25.57 -6.84 -7.55
C ASP A 202 26.07 -5.58 -8.29
N LYS A 203 25.41 -4.43 -8.08
CA LYS A 203 25.85 -3.13 -8.63
C LYS A 203 27.19 -2.68 -8.05
N GLN A 204 27.39 -2.86 -6.75
CA GLN A 204 28.64 -2.52 -6.10
C GLN A 204 29.78 -3.40 -6.63
N ALA A 205 29.56 -4.71 -6.71
CA ALA A 205 30.53 -5.66 -7.25
C ALA A 205 30.92 -5.34 -8.70
N ALA A 206 29.95 -5.02 -9.56
CA ALA A 206 30.23 -4.62 -10.94
C ALA A 206 31.05 -3.32 -11.02
N ARG A 207 30.81 -2.36 -10.10
CA ARG A 207 31.59 -1.12 -10.03
C ARG A 207 33.02 -1.38 -9.53
N GLU A 208 33.19 -2.24 -8.52
CA GLU A 208 34.51 -2.64 -8.02
C GLU A 208 35.31 -3.39 -9.09
N GLU A 209 34.67 -4.27 -9.87
CA GLU A 209 35.31 -4.95 -11.01
C GLU A 209 35.77 -3.95 -12.07
N GLN A 210 34.92 -2.99 -12.46
CA GLN A 210 35.30 -1.92 -13.39
C GLN A 210 36.47 -1.07 -12.86
N VAL A 211 36.44 -0.68 -11.60
CA VAL A 211 37.53 0.11 -10.99
C VAL A 211 38.83 -0.68 -10.97
N ASN A 212 38.80 -1.94 -10.55
CA ASN A 212 39.98 -2.81 -10.54
C ASN A 212 40.58 -2.99 -11.94
N GLU A 213 39.75 -3.14 -12.97
CA GLU A 213 40.19 -3.22 -14.36
C GLU A 213 40.83 -1.91 -14.83
N THR A 214 40.23 -0.76 -14.50
CA THR A 214 40.81 0.55 -14.85
C THR A 214 42.12 0.83 -14.13
N GLU A 215 42.23 0.53 -12.84
CA GLU A 215 43.46 0.68 -12.06
C GLU A 215 44.58 -0.21 -12.64
N ARG A 216 44.24 -1.46 -12.99
CA ARG A 216 45.20 -2.37 -13.63
C ARG A 216 45.67 -1.84 -14.99
N LEU A 217 44.78 -1.33 -15.83
CA LEU A 217 45.16 -0.77 -17.13
C LEU A 217 46.01 0.49 -16.97
N ASP A 218 45.72 1.33 -15.97
CA ASP A 218 46.51 2.52 -15.64
C ASP A 218 47.90 2.15 -15.13
N GLU A 219 48.04 1.10 -14.32
CA GLU A 219 49.33 0.56 -13.90
C GLU A 219 50.13 0.02 -15.09
N GLU A 220 49.51 -0.79 -15.94
CA GLU A 220 50.13 -1.32 -17.17
C GLU A 220 50.58 -0.17 -18.10
N TRP A 221 49.77 0.89 -18.23
CA TRP A 221 50.10 2.07 -19.02
C TRP A 221 51.22 2.90 -18.40
N LYS A 222 51.23 3.11 -17.07
CA LYS A 222 52.33 3.78 -16.36
C LYS A 222 53.64 3.03 -16.53
N ILE A 223 53.62 1.69 -16.46
CA ILE A 223 54.80 0.85 -16.70
C ILE A 223 55.27 1.00 -18.15
N LEU A 224 54.37 1.01 -19.13
CA LEU A 224 54.72 1.22 -20.55
C LEU A 224 55.33 2.60 -20.80
N MET A 225 54.75 3.65 -20.21
CA MET A 225 55.24 5.03 -20.34
C MET A 225 56.58 5.24 -19.64
N GLN A 226 56.80 4.63 -18.48
CA GLN A 226 58.10 4.65 -17.78
C GLN A 226 59.14 3.78 -18.50
N GLY A 227 58.71 2.66 -19.10
CA GLY A 227 59.52 1.75 -19.90
C GLY A 227 59.83 2.25 -21.32
N SER A 228 59.27 3.40 -21.72
CA SER A 228 59.58 4.06 -23.00
C SER A 228 61.00 4.68 -23.04
N ASN A 229 61.81 4.47 -22.00
CA ASN A 229 63.26 4.52 -22.08
C ASN A 229 63.81 3.08 -22.07
N ALA A 230 64.11 2.57 -23.27
CA ALA A 230 64.87 1.34 -23.58
C ALA A 230 64.11 0.00 -23.72
N ASN A 231 63.87 -0.39 -24.98
CA ASN A 231 64.04 -1.76 -25.54
C ASN A 231 63.49 -2.97 -24.74
N GLY A 232 62.20 -3.00 -24.40
CA GLY A 232 61.60 -4.09 -23.62
C GLY A 232 60.34 -4.77 -24.18
N LEU A 233 59.95 -4.55 -25.43
CA LEU A 233 58.62 -4.96 -25.94
C LEU A 233 58.40 -6.48 -26.20
N ALA A 234 59.37 -7.36 -25.93
CA ALA A 234 59.26 -8.78 -26.29
C ALA A 234 59.03 -9.76 -25.12
N SER A 235 59.18 -9.35 -23.85
CA SER A 235 59.25 -10.30 -22.71
C SER A 235 58.01 -10.37 -21.81
N ALA A 236 57.10 -9.38 -21.88
CA ALA A 236 55.93 -9.31 -21.00
C ALA A 236 54.71 -10.12 -21.52
N PHE A 237 54.61 -10.32 -22.84
CA PHE A 237 53.47 -11.01 -23.46
C PHE A 237 53.49 -12.54 -23.25
N LEU A 238 54.64 -13.12 -22.93
CA LEU A 238 54.82 -14.59 -22.85
C LEU A 238 54.68 -15.18 -21.43
N ARG A 239 54.41 -14.37 -20.40
CA ARG A 239 54.42 -14.84 -18.99
C ARG A 239 53.05 -15.07 -18.36
N LYS A 240 51.94 -14.77 -19.06
CA LYS A 240 50.61 -14.69 -18.41
C LYS A 240 49.64 -15.83 -18.74
N ASP A 241 50.03 -16.78 -19.58
CA ASP A 241 49.17 -17.92 -19.96
C ASP A 241 49.20 -19.10 -18.98
N GLU A 242 50.07 -19.10 -17.95
CA GLU A 242 50.21 -20.27 -17.05
C GLU A 242 49.37 -20.22 -15.76
N THR A 243 48.67 -19.13 -15.44
CA THR A 243 47.99 -18.98 -14.14
C THR A 243 46.46 -19.09 -14.19
N LYS A 244 45.88 -19.72 -15.22
CA LYS A 244 44.44 -20.00 -15.32
C LYS A 244 44.14 -21.50 -15.21
N LEU A 245 44.69 -22.17 -14.22
CA LEU A 245 44.23 -23.46 -13.73
C LEU A 245 44.21 -23.33 -12.21
N ASP A 246 43.14 -23.80 -11.58
CA ASP A 246 42.87 -23.77 -10.14
C ASP A 246 42.20 -22.49 -9.64
N ASP A 247 40.88 -22.40 -9.81
CA ASP A 247 39.95 -22.21 -8.68
C ASP A 247 38.50 -22.06 -9.20
N THR A 248 37.75 -23.16 -9.15
CA THR A 248 36.29 -23.18 -9.21
C THR A 248 35.76 -23.92 -7.99
N PRO A 249 34.84 -23.36 -7.19
CA PRO A 249 33.95 -24.15 -6.36
C PRO A 249 32.82 -24.80 -7.18
#